data_AF-A0A1T5CF65-F1
#
_entry.id   AF-A0A1T5CF65-F1
#
_cell.length_a   1.000
_cell.length_b   1.000
_cell.length_c   1.000
_cell.angle_alpha   90.00
_cell.angle_beta   90.00
_cell.angle_gamma   90.00
#
_symmetry.space_group_name_H-M   'P 1'
#
loop_
_entity.id
_entity.type
_entity.pdbx_description
1 polymer ?
#
loop_
_entity_poly.entity_id
_entity_poly.type
_entity_poly.pdbx_seq_one_letter_code
_entity_poly.pdbx_strand_id
1 'polypeptide(L)'
;MSFGEKIKELRKKNNLSQAELAERIGVTQKTICNYENGTRFPKGQKIINGFADIFDVSIDYLLDDTDIDEYENNIDIEYKDEFISSAKENFGYKGKKEAENLLEKTAAIFSGGSLSDEDKDAFFQSITELYFDAKSKSRKKYGKKKIDETNK
;
A
#
# COMPACT_ATOMS: atom_id res chain seq x y z
N MET A 1 0.02 2.47 -5.80
CA MET A 1 -0.06 1.52 -6.94
C MET A 1 1.06 0.48 -6.86
N SER A 2 0.68 -0.75 -6.58
CA SER A 2 1.55 -1.94 -6.53
C SER A 2 1.99 -2.40 -7.93
N PHE A 3 3.08 -3.15 -8.03
CA PHE A 3 3.57 -3.76 -9.27
C PHE A 3 2.45 -4.40 -10.12
N GLY A 4 1.59 -5.22 -9.51
CA GLY A 4 0.51 -5.92 -10.23
C GLY A 4 -0.50 -4.96 -10.86
N GLU A 5 -0.84 -3.88 -10.16
CA GLU A 5 -1.72 -2.83 -10.66
C GLU A 5 -1.06 -2.07 -11.82
N LYS A 6 0.24 -1.73 -11.71
CA LYS A 6 1.00 -1.11 -12.81
C LYS A 6 0.93 -1.95 -14.09
N ILE A 7 1.18 -3.24 -13.97
CA ILE A 7 1.13 -4.17 -15.11
C ILE A 7 -0.27 -4.23 -15.71
N LYS A 8 -1.32 -4.30 -14.88
CA LYS A 8 -2.70 -4.34 -15.34
C LYS A 8 -3.10 -3.07 -16.08
N GLU A 9 -2.68 -1.91 -15.59
CA GLU A 9 -2.92 -0.62 -16.24
C GLU A 9 -2.19 -0.51 -17.57
N LEU A 10 -0.88 -0.78 -17.58
CA LEU A 10 -0.06 -0.72 -18.80
C LEU A 10 -0.60 -1.67 -19.87
N ARG A 11 -1.01 -2.88 -19.48
CA ARG A 11 -1.65 -3.84 -20.39
C ARG A 11 -2.92 -3.26 -21.02
N LYS A 12 -3.80 -2.65 -20.21
CA LYS A 12 -5.04 -2.01 -20.69
C LYS A 12 -4.75 -0.81 -21.58
N LYS A 13 -3.80 0.04 -21.22
CA LYS A 13 -3.36 1.19 -22.04
C LYS A 13 -2.84 0.75 -23.41
N ASN A 14 -2.22 -0.43 -23.49
CA ASN A 14 -1.75 -1.05 -24.72
C ASN A 14 -2.80 -1.93 -25.43
N ASN A 15 -4.05 -1.96 -24.96
CA ASN A 15 -5.15 -2.77 -25.51
C ASN A 15 -4.83 -4.28 -25.62
N LEU A 16 -4.00 -4.80 -24.72
CA LEU A 16 -3.64 -6.22 -24.71
C LEU A 16 -4.57 -7.02 -23.79
N SER A 17 -4.95 -8.22 -24.23
CA SER A 17 -5.52 -9.24 -23.35
C SER A 17 -4.43 -9.84 -22.45
N GLN A 18 -4.84 -10.48 -21.35
CA GLN A 18 -3.90 -11.20 -20.49
C GLN A 18 -3.21 -12.35 -21.23
N ALA A 19 -3.87 -12.94 -22.24
CA ALA A 19 -3.31 -14.02 -23.04
C ALA A 19 -2.21 -13.50 -23.98
N GLU A 20 -2.45 -12.38 -24.67
CA GLU A 20 -1.45 -11.75 -25.56
C GLU A 20 -0.24 -11.24 -24.80
N LEU A 21 -0.44 -10.63 -23.62
CA LEU A 21 0.69 -10.22 -22.77
C LEU A 21 1.51 -11.44 -22.30
N ALA A 22 0.82 -12.54 -21.97
CA ALA A 22 1.48 -13.77 -21.55
C ALA A 22 2.33 -14.38 -22.67
N GLU A 23 1.82 -14.38 -23.89
CA GLU A 23 2.55 -14.84 -25.08
C GLU A 23 3.82 -14.02 -25.32
N ARG A 24 3.73 -12.68 -25.25
CA ARG A 24 4.88 -11.78 -25.45
C ARG A 24 5.95 -11.94 -24.38
N ILE A 25 5.56 -12.19 -23.13
CA ILE A 25 6.48 -12.39 -22.00
C ILE A 25 7.02 -13.84 -21.94
N GLY A 26 6.36 -14.79 -22.60
CA GLY A 26 6.72 -16.21 -22.55
C GLY A 26 6.27 -16.92 -21.27
N VAL A 27 5.11 -16.54 -20.73
CA VAL A 27 4.50 -17.17 -19.54
C VAL A 27 3.06 -17.61 -19.84
N THR A 28 2.41 -18.28 -18.88
CA THR A 28 0.99 -18.64 -19.03
C THR A 28 0.08 -17.47 -18.68
N GLN A 29 -1.11 -17.39 -19.29
CA GLN A 29 -2.14 -16.39 -18.96
C GLN A 29 -2.45 -16.36 -17.44
N LYS A 30 -2.53 -17.53 -16.81
CA LYS A 30 -2.73 -17.64 -15.35
C LYS A 30 -1.61 -16.98 -14.56
N THR A 31 -0.38 -17.01 -15.07
CA THR A 31 0.77 -16.35 -14.43
C THR A 31 0.63 -14.83 -14.47
N ILE A 32 0.23 -14.26 -15.63
CA ILE A 32 -0.10 -12.83 -15.74
C ILE A 32 -1.24 -12.46 -14.79
N CYS A 33 -2.32 -13.24 -14.76
CA CYS A 33 -3.44 -13.01 -13.84
C CYS A 33 -2.99 -13.00 -12.37
N ASN A 34 -2.11 -13.92 -11.97
CA ASN A 34 -1.56 -13.94 -10.62
C ASN A 34 -0.67 -12.72 -10.31
N TYR A 35 0.07 -12.21 -11.30
CA TYR A 35 0.86 -10.99 -11.16
C TYR A 35 -0.04 -9.76 -11.00
N GLU A 36 -1.03 -9.60 -11.87
CA GLU A 36 -1.98 -8.48 -11.83
C GLU A 36 -2.82 -8.45 -10.55
N ASN A 37 -3.11 -9.61 -9.97
CA ASN A 37 -3.85 -9.73 -8.72
C ASN A 37 -2.95 -9.69 -7.47
N GLY A 38 -1.63 -9.54 -7.62
CA GLY A 38 -0.67 -9.50 -6.51
C GLY A 38 -0.52 -10.83 -5.74
N THR A 39 -1.08 -11.94 -6.24
CA THR A 39 -0.98 -13.25 -5.57
C THR A 39 0.38 -13.90 -5.80
N ARG A 40 1.12 -13.47 -6.82
CA ARG A 40 2.48 -13.90 -7.12
C ARG A 40 3.29 -12.72 -7.62
N PHE A 41 4.57 -12.70 -7.29
CA PHE A 41 5.53 -11.76 -7.86
C PHE A 41 6.49 -12.48 -8.82
N PRO A 42 6.94 -11.86 -9.92
CA PRO A 42 7.94 -12.46 -10.81
C PRO A 42 9.25 -12.75 -10.07
N LYS A 43 9.72 -14.00 -10.11
CA LYS A 43 10.98 -14.39 -9.45
C LYS A 43 12.23 -14.14 -10.30
N GLY A 44 12.06 -13.88 -11.60
CA GLY A 44 13.17 -13.76 -12.54
C GLY A 44 13.27 -12.35 -13.11
N GLN A 45 14.47 -11.76 -13.04
CA GLN A 45 14.76 -10.44 -13.60
C GLN A 45 14.38 -10.34 -15.09
N LYS A 46 14.52 -11.43 -15.85
CA LYS A 46 14.13 -11.49 -17.26
C LYS A 46 12.66 -11.13 -17.50
N ILE A 47 11.76 -11.53 -16.60
CA ILE A 47 10.33 -11.24 -16.74
C ILE A 47 10.07 -9.76 -16.46
N ILE A 48 10.72 -9.20 -15.43
CA ILE A 48 10.60 -7.79 -15.06
C ILE A 48 11.11 -6.90 -16.20
N ASN A 49 12.29 -7.23 -16.74
CA ASN A 49 12.85 -6.55 -17.90
C ASN A 49 11.93 -6.67 -19.12
N GLY A 50 11.36 -7.85 -19.36
CA GLY A 50 10.41 -8.04 -20.46
C GLY A 50 9.16 -7.14 -20.35
N PHE A 51 8.66 -6.89 -19.13
CA PHE A 51 7.57 -5.93 -18.94
C PHE A 51 8.03 -4.49 -19.22
N ALA A 52 9.22 -4.11 -18.73
CA ALA A 52 9.79 -2.79 -18.98
C ALA A 52 9.95 -2.53 -20.49
N ASP A 53 10.47 -3.50 -21.22
CA ASP A 53 10.69 -3.42 -22.67
C ASP A 53 9.37 -3.35 -23.46
N ILE A 54 8.36 -4.16 -23.09
CA ILE A 54 7.06 -4.17 -23.78
C ILE A 54 6.29 -2.86 -23.59
N PHE A 55 6.39 -2.27 -22.40
CA PHE A 55 5.62 -1.10 -22.03
C PHE A 55 6.39 0.21 -22.15
N ASP A 56 7.66 0.16 -22.56
CA ASP A 56 8.57 1.29 -22.67
C ASP A 56 8.63 2.13 -21.38
N VAL A 57 8.86 1.44 -20.26
CA VAL A 57 8.97 2.04 -18.92
C VAL A 57 10.26 1.59 -18.24
N SER A 58 10.73 2.36 -17.27
CA SER A 58 11.88 1.93 -16.46
C SER A 58 11.50 0.77 -15.53
N ILE A 59 12.48 -0.09 -15.25
CA ILE A 59 12.34 -1.13 -14.23
C ILE A 59 12.02 -0.49 -12.87
N ASP A 60 12.66 0.64 -12.57
CA ASP A 60 12.40 1.40 -11.35
C ASP A 60 10.92 1.80 -11.29
N TYR A 61 10.32 2.30 -12.36
CA TYR A 61 8.89 2.61 -12.36
C TYR A 61 8.00 1.39 -12.05
N LEU A 62 8.36 0.20 -12.54
CA LEU A 62 7.60 -1.02 -12.25
C LEU A 62 7.73 -1.45 -10.79
N LEU A 63 8.92 -1.30 -10.21
CA LEU A 63 9.27 -1.77 -8.86
C LEU A 63 9.06 -0.73 -7.77
N ASP A 64 8.97 0.53 -8.14
CA ASP A 64 8.72 1.64 -7.22
C ASP A 64 7.28 1.54 -6.75
N ASP A 65 7.06 1.17 -5.50
CA ASP A 65 5.74 1.23 -4.88
C ASP A 65 5.45 2.70 -4.51
N THR A 66 5.25 3.54 -5.52
CA THR A 66 4.58 4.83 -5.35
C THR A 66 3.12 4.53 -5.08
N ASP A 67 2.78 4.45 -3.81
CA ASP A 67 1.42 4.49 -3.28
C ASP A 67 0.79 5.87 -3.55
N ILE A 68 0.62 6.24 -4.82
CA ILE A 68 -0.35 7.25 -5.21
C ILE A 68 -1.60 6.46 -5.54
N ASP A 69 -2.37 6.17 -4.49
CA ASP A 69 -3.75 5.74 -4.63
C ASP A 69 -4.56 6.98 -5.01
N GLU A 70 -4.65 7.25 -6.31
CA GLU A 70 -5.67 8.12 -6.91
C GLU A 70 -7.02 7.38 -6.86
N TYR A 71 -7.46 7.05 -5.65
CA TYR A 71 -8.88 7.01 -5.34
C TYR A 71 -9.13 8.28 -4.56
N GLU A 72 -9.98 9.15 -5.10
CA GLU A 72 -10.61 10.25 -4.39
C GLU A 72 -11.25 9.72 -3.11
N ASN A 73 -10.45 9.64 -2.05
CA ASN A 73 -10.92 9.65 -0.69
C ASN A 73 -11.24 11.11 -0.40
N ASN A 74 -12.42 11.57 -0.81
CA ASN A 74 -13.04 12.81 -0.31
C ASN A 74 -13.40 12.62 1.17
N ILE A 75 -12.39 12.35 1.97
CA ILE A 75 -12.41 12.44 3.41
C ILE A 75 -11.55 13.67 3.69
N ASP A 76 -12.18 14.84 3.71
CA ASP A 76 -11.57 16.09 4.17
C ASP A 76 -11.33 15.95 5.69
N ILE A 77 -10.23 15.28 6.05
CA ILE A 77 -9.71 15.24 7.42
C ILE A 77 -8.35 15.90 7.37
N GLU A 78 -8.21 17.00 8.10
CA GLU A 78 -7.04 17.87 8.12
C GLU A 78 -5.73 17.14 8.49
N TYR A 79 -5.82 15.98 9.16
CA TYR A 79 -4.67 15.24 9.71
C TYR A 79 -4.42 13.86 9.10
N LYS A 80 -5.12 13.51 8.01
CA LYS A 80 -5.03 12.17 7.39
C LYS A 80 -3.60 11.83 6.99
N ASP A 81 -2.94 12.72 6.26
CA ASP A 81 -1.61 12.45 5.68
C ASP A 81 -0.52 12.39 6.75
N GLU A 82 -0.64 13.21 7.79
CA GLU A 82 0.27 13.18 8.94
C GLU A 82 0.16 11.87 9.71
N PHE A 83 -1.06 11.35 9.90
CA PHE A 83 -1.26 10.06 10.55
C PHE A 83 -0.66 8.89 9.76
N ILE A 84 -0.91 8.83 8.45
CA ILE A 84 -0.36 7.77 7.59
C ILE A 84 1.16 7.81 7.56
N SER A 85 1.73 9.01 7.44
CA SER A 85 3.19 9.23 7.40
C SER A 85 3.84 8.80 8.71
N SER A 86 3.32 9.27 9.85
CA SER A 86 3.84 8.91 11.17
C SER A 86 3.70 7.41 11.47
N ALA A 87 2.61 6.76 11.04
CA ALA A 87 2.44 5.32 11.19
C ALA A 87 3.45 4.52 10.36
N LYS A 88 3.74 4.96 9.14
CA LYS A 88 4.77 4.38 8.26
C LYS A 88 6.15 4.52 8.87
N GLU A 89 6.50 5.69 9.37
CA GLU A 89 7.81 5.96 9.97
C GLU A 89 8.03 5.12 11.25
N ASN A 90 7.01 5.04 12.11
CA ASN A 90 7.15 4.38 13.41
C ASN A 90 7.04 2.85 13.33
N PHE A 91 6.25 2.30 12.39
CA PHE A 91 5.94 0.87 12.33
C PHE A 91 6.12 0.24 10.94
N GLY A 92 6.74 0.96 10.01
CA GLY A 92 6.99 0.51 8.64
C GLY A 92 5.72 0.38 7.80
N TYR A 93 5.85 -0.32 6.67
CA TYR A 93 4.75 -0.53 5.73
C TYR A 93 3.50 -1.19 6.36
N LYS A 94 3.72 -2.08 7.34
CA LYS A 94 2.61 -2.69 8.09
C LYS A 94 1.84 -1.64 8.90
N GLY A 95 2.53 -0.69 9.51
CA GLY A 95 1.92 0.44 10.22
C GLY A 95 1.09 1.31 9.33
N LYS A 96 1.65 1.69 8.18
CA LYS A 96 0.96 2.46 7.14
C LYS A 96 -0.39 1.82 6.78
N LYS A 97 -0.35 0.54 6.39
CA LYS A 97 -1.55 -0.20 5.97
C LYS A 97 -2.60 -0.34 7.08
N GLU A 98 -2.16 -0.48 8.33
CA GLU A 98 -3.07 -0.50 9.48
C GLU A 98 -3.73 0.87 9.73
N ALA A 99 -2.97 1.96 9.57
CA ALA A 99 -3.48 3.32 9.72
C ALA A 99 -4.48 3.69 8.62
N GLU A 100 -4.20 3.32 7.36
CA GLU A 100 -5.13 3.50 6.22
C GLU A 100 -6.44 2.74 6.46
N ASN A 101 -6.35 1.48 6.87
CA ASN A 101 -7.53 0.67 7.15
C ASN A 101 -8.33 1.19 8.36
N LEU A 102 -7.64 1.74 9.36
CA LEU A 102 -8.28 2.37 10.50
C LEU A 102 -9.08 3.59 10.05
N LEU A 103 -8.46 4.50 9.29
CA LEU A 103 -9.09 5.71 8.75
C LEU A 103 -10.32 5.40 7.90
N GLU A 104 -10.20 4.45 6.98
CA GLU A 104 -11.30 4.01 6.11
C GLU A 104 -12.50 3.51 6.93
N LYS A 105 -12.24 2.65 7.91
CA LYS A 105 -13.29 2.11 8.79
C LYS A 105 -13.93 3.20 9.65
N THR A 106 -13.13 4.10 10.19
CA THR A 106 -13.64 5.21 11.01
C THR A 106 -14.46 6.19 10.17
N ALA A 107 -14.04 6.50 8.95
CA ALA A 107 -14.82 7.33 8.03
C ALA A 107 -16.15 6.67 7.64
N ALA A 108 -16.15 5.35 7.39
CA ALA A 108 -17.36 4.61 7.07
C ALA A 108 -18.42 4.65 8.19
N ILE A 109 -18.01 4.78 9.46
CA ILE A 109 -18.94 4.95 10.59
C ILE A 109 -19.71 6.29 10.48
N PHE A 110 -19.06 7.32 9.95
CA PHE A 110 -19.63 8.67 9.83
C PHE A 110 -20.39 8.92 8.52
N SER A 111 -20.18 8.10 7.49
CA SER A 111 -20.94 8.17 6.24
C SER A 111 -22.46 7.98 6.40
N GLY A 112 -22.93 7.49 7.56
CA GLY A 112 -24.34 7.27 7.87
C GLY A 112 -25.01 8.29 8.82
N GLY A 113 -24.32 9.38 9.22
CA GLY A 113 -24.85 10.28 10.25
C GLY A 113 -24.29 11.71 10.22
N SER A 114 -24.99 12.62 10.90
CA SER A 114 -24.70 14.06 10.98
C SER A 114 -23.80 14.39 12.17
N LEU A 115 -22.49 14.29 11.99
CA LEU A 115 -21.50 14.94 12.85
C LEU A 115 -20.99 16.21 12.17
N SER A 116 -20.72 17.23 12.96
CA SER A 116 -19.97 18.40 12.49
C SER A 116 -18.56 17.96 12.09
N ASP A 117 -17.91 18.74 11.23
CA ASP A 117 -16.53 18.44 10.83
C ASP A 117 -15.58 18.54 12.04
N GLU A 118 -15.85 19.47 12.96
CA GLU A 118 -15.13 19.59 14.25
C GLU A 118 -15.21 18.31 15.11
N ASP A 119 -16.41 17.72 15.23
CA ASP A 119 -16.59 16.50 16.02
C ASP A 119 -15.96 15.27 15.34
N LYS A 120 -15.94 15.24 14.01
CA LYS A 120 -15.22 14.20 13.24
C LYS A 120 -13.74 14.31 13.53
N ASP A 121 -13.16 15.50 13.39
CA ASP A 121 -11.73 15.73 13.59
C ASP A 121 -11.30 15.37 15.01
N ALA A 122 -12.07 15.78 16.02
CA ALA A 122 -11.81 15.42 17.42
C ALA A 122 -11.83 13.89 17.65
N PHE A 123 -12.75 13.18 17.00
CA PHE A 123 -12.81 11.72 17.06
C PHE A 123 -11.60 11.08 16.37
N PHE A 124 -11.23 11.54 15.18
CA PHE A 124 -10.08 11.02 14.44
C PHE A 124 -8.76 11.23 15.19
N GLN A 125 -8.60 12.40 15.83
CA GLN A 125 -7.47 12.66 16.70
C GLN A 125 -7.41 11.66 17.86
N SER A 126 -8.55 11.47 18.55
CA SER A 126 -8.65 10.55 19.69
C SER A 126 -8.28 9.11 19.32
N ILE A 127 -8.76 8.63 18.16
CA ILE A 127 -8.46 7.28 17.66
C ILE A 127 -6.98 7.15 17.27
N THR A 128 -6.43 8.17 16.62
CA THR A 128 -5.01 8.21 16.20
C THR A 128 -4.08 8.14 17.40
N GLU A 129 -4.32 8.95 18.44
CA GLU A 129 -3.54 8.93 19.68
C GLU A 129 -3.60 7.55 20.35
N LEU A 130 -4.80 6.97 20.44
CA LEU A 130 -5.00 5.65 21.04
C LEU A 130 -4.25 4.56 20.27
N TYR A 131 -4.26 4.62 18.93
CA TYR A 131 -3.52 3.69 18.08
C TYR A 131 -2.01 3.72 18.40
N PHE A 132 -1.41 4.92 18.42
CA PHE A 132 0.01 5.08 18.69
C PHE A 132 0.40 4.66 20.11
N ASP A 133 -0.43 4.99 21.11
CA ASP A 133 -0.21 4.57 22.49
C ASP A 133 -0.28 3.04 22.63
N ALA A 134 -1.29 2.40 22.04
CA ALA A 134 -1.43 0.95 22.05
C ALA A 134 -0.23 0.25 21.38
N LYS A 135 0.23 0.78 20.23
CA LYS A 135 1.42 0.27 19.53
C LYS A 135 2.70 0.46 20.33
N SER A 136 2.88 1.63 20.95
CA SER A 136 4.04 1.94 21.79
C SER A 136 4.09 1.03 23.02
N LYS A 137 2.96 0.82 23.69
CA LYS A 137 2.83 -0.12 24.82
C LYS A 137 3.10 -1.56 24.41
N SER A 138 2.56 -1.99 23.27
CA SER A 138 2.82 -3.34 22.72
C SER A 138 4.30 -3.53 22.40
N ARG A 139 4.95 -2.54 21.78
CA ARG A 139 6.40 -2.56 21.51
C ARG A 139 7.22 -2.64 22.81
N LYS A 140 6.85 -1.90 23.87
CA LYS A 140 7.51 -1.97 25.18
C LYS A 140 7.31 -3.33 25.87
N LYS A 141 6.13 -3.94 25.74
CA LYS A 141 5.76 -5.19 26.44
C LYS A 141 6.21 -6.46 25.72
N TYR A 142 6.19 -6.47 24.39
CA TYR A 142 6.42 -7.66 23.56
C TYR A 142 7.53 -7.49 22.51
N GLY A 143 8.11 -6.29 22.38
CA GLY A 143 9.25 -6.06 21.50
C GLY A 143 10.48 -6.81 22.01
N LYS A 144 11.14 -7.56 21.13
CA LYS A 144 12.44 -8.16 21.44
C LYS A 144 13.42 -7.04 21.85
N LYS A 145 14.02 -7.12 23.04
CA LYS A 145 15.23 -6.33 23.36
C LYS A 145 16.28 -6.69 22.31
N LYS A 146 16.81 -5.70 21.59
CA LYS A 146 18.08 -5.89 20.88
C LYS A 146 19.12 -6.21 21.95
N ILE A 147 19.72 -7.39 21.87
CA ILE A 147 20.93 -7.70 22.63
C ILE A 147 22.01 -6.88 21.92
N ASP A 148 22.56 -5.86 22.60
CA ASP A 148 23.76 -5.19 22.14
C ASP A 148 24.92 -6.19 22.22
N GLU A 149 25.21 -6.85 21.10
CA GLU A 149 26.51 -7.49 20.87
C GLU A 149 27.55 -6.39 20.66
N THR A 150 27.90 -5.71 21.75
CA THR A 150 29.12 -4.91 21.81
C THR A 150 29.61 -4.91 23.24
N ASN A 151 30.24 -6.03 23.63
CA ASN A 151 31.40 -5.98 24.51
C ASN A 151 32.28 -7.18 24.19
N LYS A 152 33.45 -6.83 23.67
CA LYS A 152 34.61 -7.68 23.40
C LYS A 152 35.32 -8.01 24.71
#